data_AF-A0AAN7WAE0-F1
#
_entry.id   AF-A0AAN7WAE0-F1
#
_cell.length_a   1.000
_cell.length_b   1.000
_cell.length_c   1.000
_cell.angle_alpha   90.00
_cell.angle_beta   90.00
_cell.angle_gamma   90.00
#
_symmetry.space_group_name_H-M   'P 1'
#
loop_
_entity.id
_entity.type
_entity.pdbx_description
1 polymer ?
#
loop_
_entity_poly.entity_id
_entity_poly.type
_entity_poly.pdbx_seq_one_letter_code
_entity_poly.pdbx_strand_id
1 'polypeptide(L)'
;MLEVYLDPCTINCRKVLAGLDLLDTKYNLHEMNYFKGEQKSEDFIKINPMATIPAAVDGDLTITESNAILQYAADHSDHVEKAYPKDTKKRAEINTWLLWEASAWFSTCYTHVVQYVVQPIMGGEPNEEIIKAEAPQWNKLAGILNDQLSKTKYITGDDVTIADIAIASPMHMWEASRLPIDKYPNLQRWYADIEKLPSWQKTQGAVQKSILDLLPKNQANGGGQQSKQNGTTENSIRATLNYTKALDDQLTEIYFYEDAEGKYKNVNEPGNDAQEVNITDGWHRAKEFSYDKHGFSLHDFSSSYNGAWEDESRVKNHLYPEIVSFLKHTTGAKEVLVFDHTIRTKKNANKAITQESNTTQRAPVRLVHCDYTNDSAPLRVKQLLGDRADDLLSRRVAFFNVWKPLARVEEMPLAMCDVTTSPPEDYFKLFLRYRERTGENYVMRQTTPNSHKWWYFPGMNSNQVILLKTFDSEQDGRARFVGHSAFEDPTSKPDAPERESIEIRTIVFF
;
A
#
# COMPACT_ATOMS: atom_id res chain seq x y z
N MET A 1 -23.00 -27.63 6.62
CA MET A 1 -22.03 -26.62 6.13
C MET A 1 -21.08 -26.42 7.28
N LEU A 2 -19.77 -26.45 7.03
CA LEU A 2 -18.79 -26.49 8.10
C LEU A 2 -18.86 -25.21 8.94
N GLU A 3 -19.05 -25.32 10.25
CA GLU A 3 -18.97 -24.20 11.19
C GLU A 3 -17.53 -24.09 11.70
N VAL A 4 -16.85 -22.99 11.46
CA VAL A 4 -15.41 -22.83 11.76
C VAL A 4 -15.20 -21.72 12.76
N TYR A 5 -14.57 -22.04 13.89
CA TYR A 5 -14.28 -21.12 14.98
C TYR A 5 -12.80 -20.77 14.98
N LEU A 6 -12.46 -19.51 14.73
CA LEU A 6 -11.06 -19.11 14.62
C LEU A 6 -10.82 -17.61 14.82
N ASP A 7 -9.58 -17.25 15.14
CA ASP A 7 -9.04 -15.90 15.07
C ASP A 7 -8.08 -15.85 13.87
N PRO A 8 -8.41 -15.12 12.78
CA PRO A 8 -7.62 -15.11 11.55
C PRO A 8 -6.16 -14.71 11.71
N CYS A 9 -5.77 -14.05 12.82
CA CYS A 9 -4.38 -13.65 13.03
C CYS A 9 -3.48 -14.76 13.60
N THR A 10 -4.05 -15.84 14.14
CA THR A 10 -3.25 -16.91 14.76
C THR A 10 -2.79 -17.95 13.75
N ILE A 11 -1.61 -18.55 13.97
CA ILE A 11 -0.91 -19.40 12.99
C ILE A 11 -1.78 -20.56 12.47
N ASN A 12 -2.36 -21.36 13.37
CA ASN A 12 -3.15 -22.53 13.00
C ASN A 12 -4.52 -22.14 12.42
N CYS A 13 -5.05 -20.97 12.77
CA CYS A 13 -6.27 -20.45 12.17
C CYS A 13 -6.02 -19.95 10.74
N ARG A 14 -4.89 -19.26 10.51
CA ARG A 14 -4.41 -18.89 9.18
C ARG A 14 -4.21 -20.12 8.30
N LYS A 15 -3.64 -21.20 8.84
CA LYS A 15 -3.53 -22.50 8.17
C LYS A 15 -4.88 -22.99 7.65
N VAL A 16 -5.88 -23.00 8.52
CA VAL A 16 -7.24 -23.44 8.16
C VAL A 16 -7.86 -22.52 7.12
N LEU A 17 -7.80 -21.20 7.28
CA LEU A 17 -8.35 -20.26 6.29
C LEU A 17 -7.72 -20.42 4.90
N ALA A 18 -6.38 -20.46 4.83
CA ALA A 18 -5.69 -20.63 3.56
C ALA A 18 -5.98 -22.00 2.92
N GLY A 19 -6.12 -23.05 3.73
CA GLY A 19 -6.46 -24.37 3.21
C GLY A 19 -7.91 -24.49 2.76
N LEU A 20 -8.87 -23.92 3.49
CA LEU A 20 -10.27 -23.89 3.07
C LEU A 20 -10.46 -23.10 1.77
N ASP A 21 -9.75 -21.98 1.60
CA ASP A 21 -9.78 -21.20 0.35
C ASP A 21 -9.11 -21.94 -0.82
N LEU A 22 -7.99 -22.65 -0.56
CA LEU A 22 -7.36 -23.52 -1.57
C LEU A 22 -8.32 -24.63 -2.06
N LEU A 23 -9.20 -25.10 -1.18
CA LEU A 23 -10.15 -26.18 -1.43
C LEU A 23 -11.53 -25.69 -1.87
N ASP A 24 -11.73 -24.38 -2.04
CA ASP A 24 -13.04 -23.76 -2.29
C ASP A 24 -14.15 -24.29 -1.34
N THR A 25 -13.79 -24.54 -0.07
CA THR A 25 -14.71 -25.12 0.91
C THR A 25 -15.65 -24.05 1.43
N LYS A 26 -16.96 -24.31 1.41
CA LYS A 26 -17.97 -23.43 2.00
C LYS A 26 -18.07 -23.66 3.50
N TYR A 27 -17.96 -22.60 4.27
CA TYR A 27 -18.04 -22.63 5.73
C TYR A 27 -18.74 -21.37 6.28
N ASN A 28 -19.29 -21.51 7.48
CA ASN A 28 -19.71 -20.39 8.31
C ASN A 28 -18.56 -20.04 9.27
N LEU A 29 -18.18 -18.76 9.30
CA LEU A 29 -17.12 -18.28 10.18
C LEU A 29 -17.69 -17.77 11.50
N HIS A 30 -17.20 -18.33 12.61
CA HIS A 30 -17.35 -17.80 13.96
C HIS A 30 -16.03 -17.15 14.36
N GLU A 31 -15.97 -15.82 14.26
CA GLU A 31 -14.77 -15.07 14.62
C GLU A 31 -14.58 -15.07 16.15
N MET A 32 -13.40 -15.50 16.56
CA MET A 32 -12.95 -15.56 17.96
C MET A 32 -11.86 -14.51 18.17
N ASN A 33 -11.82 -13.90 19.35
CA ASN A 33 -10.74 -13.02 19.76
C ASN A 33 -9.77 -13.76 20.70
N TYR A 34 -8.62 -14.16 20.15
CA TYR A 34 -7.60 -14.90 20.89
C TYR A 34 -7.02 -14.10 22.06
N PHE A 35 -6.83 -12.79 21.86
CA PHE A 35 -6.22 -11.88 22.84
C PHE A 35 -7.15 -11.56 24.02
N LYS A 36 -8.46 -11.60 23.81
CA LYS A 36 -9.46 -11.52 24.89
C LYS A 36 -9.69 -12.85 25.60
N GLY A 37 -9.12 -13.95 25.09
CA GLY A 37 -9.24 -15.26 25.70
C GLY A 37 -10.61 -15.92 25.48
N GLU A 38 -11.33 -15.58 24.41
CA GLU A 38 -12.66 -16.15 24.12
C GLU A 38 -12.64 -17.67 23.96
N GLN A 39 -11.51 -18.24 23.53
CA GLN A 39 -11.26 -19.68 23.47
C GLN A 39 -11.24 -20.36 24.85
N LYS A 40 -11.24 -19.59 25.95
CA LYS A 40 -11.32 -20.09 27.32
C LYS A 40 -12.72 -19.95 27.92
N SER A 41 -13.70 -19.45 27.16
CA SER A 41 -15.08 -19.36 27.62
C SER A 41 -15.67 -20.76 27.85
N GLU A 42 -16.59 -20.89 28.80
CA GLU A 42 -17.28 -22.15 29.08
C GLU A 42 -18.00 -22.70 27.85
N ASP A 43 -18.55 -21.81 27.00
CA ASP A 43 -19.24 -22.19 25.78
C ASP A 43 -18.28 -22.74 24.72
N PHE A 44 -17.10 -22.13 24.55
CA PHE A 44 -16.12 -22.64 23.60
C PHE A 44 -15.42 -23.92 24.11
N ILE A 45 -15.20 -24.07 25.41
CA ILE A 45 -14.61 -25.29 25.99
C ILE A 45 -15.50 -26.52 25.74
N LYS A 46 -16.83 -26.35 25.63
CA LYS A 46 -17.74 -27.43 25.22
C LYS A 46 -17.48 -27.90 23.78
N ILE A 47 -16.96 -27.03 22.92
CA ILE A 47 -16.57 -27.35 21.54
C ILE A 47 -15.15 -27.94 21.54
N ASN A 48 -14.18 -27.24 22.12
CA ASN A 48 -12.80 -27.71 22.21
C ASN A 48 -12.29 -27.69 23.65
N PRO A 49 -12.24 -28.85 24.33
CA PRO A 49 -11.76 -28.96 25.71
C PRO A 49 -10.31 -28.50 25.91
N MET A 50 -9.51 -28.45 24.84
CA MET A 50 -8.13 -27.93 24.89
C MET A 50 -8.06 -26.41 24.98
N ALA A 51 -9.20 -25.70 24.85
CA ALA A 51 -9.27 -24.24 24.83
C ALA A 51 -8.33 -23.61 23.78
N THR A 52 -8.21 -24.27 22.62
CA THR A 52 -7.40 -23.83 21.48
C THR A 52 -8.26 -23.54 20.25
N ILE A 53 -7.75 -22.69 19.37
CA ILE A 53 -8.34 -22.41 18.06
C ILE A 53 -7.30 -22.76 16.98
N PRO A 54 -7.73 -23.20 15.78
CA PRO A 54 -9.12 -23.27 15.30
C PRO A 54 -9.87 -24.52 15.80
N ALA A 55 -11.20 -24.51 15.67
CA ALA A 55 -12.05 -25.69 15.77
C ALA A 55 -13.10 -25.67 14.65
N ALA A 56 -13.62 -26.82 14.26
CA ALA A 56 -14.69 -26.94 13.27
C ALA A 56 -15.77 -27.93 13.72
N VAL A 57 -17.02 -27.67 13.33
CA VAL A 57 -18.18 -28.53 13.61
C VAL A 57 -18.93 -28.80 12.30
N ASP A 58 -19.22 -30.07 12.02
CA ASP A 58 -20.19 -30.46 10.98
C ASP A 58 -21.18 -31.47 11.57
N GLY A 59 -22.41 -31.00 11.85
CA GLY A 59 -23.42 -31.81 12.53
C GLY A 59 -23.00 -32.21 13.94
N ASP A 60 -22.85 -33.52 14.17
CA ASP A 60 -22.43 -34.13 15.43
C ASP A 60 -20.91 -34.31 15.55
N LEU A 61 -20.15 -34.04 14.48
CA LEU A 61 -18.70 -34.15 14.47
C LEU A 61 -18.04 -32.82 14.85
N THR A 62 -17.18 -32.86 15.88
CA THR A 62 -16.29 -31.76 16.23
C THR A 62 -14.84 -32.12 15.94
N ILE A 63 -14.12 -31.21 15.28
CA ILE A 63 -12.72 -31.37 14.86
C ILE A 63 -11.89 -30.22 15.43
N THR A 64 -10.90 -30.51 16.25
CA THR A 64 -10.14 -29.50 17.01
C THR A 64 -8.70 -29.30 16.49
N GLU A 65 -8.23 -30.18 15.61
CA GLU A 65 -6.86 -30.13 15.09
C GLU A 65 -6.83 -29.54 13.68
N SER A 66 -6.02 -28.50 13.48
CA SER A 66 -5.96 -27.76 12.21
C SER A 66 -5.66 -28.65 10.99
N ASN A 67 -4.71 -29.58 11.09
CA ASN A 67 -4.41 -30.53 10.01
C ASN A 67 -5.54 -31.54 9.78
N ALA A 68 -6.34 -31.88 10.82
CA ALA A 68 -7.51 -32.73 10.66
C ALA A 68 -8.67 -31.98 9.99
N ILE A 69 -8.87 -30.69 10.32
CA ILE A 69 -9.84 -29.82 9.64
C ILE A 69 -9.52 -29.74 8.14
N LEU A 70 -8.24 -29.56 7.77
CA LEU A 70 -7.84 -29.54 6.36
C LEU A 70 -8.07 -30.86 5.63
N GLN A 71 -7.75 -32.00 6.26
CA GLN A 71 -8.01 -33.32 5.68
C GLN A 71 -9.53 -33.53 5.46
N TYR A 72 -10.34 -33.20 6.48
CA TYR A 72 -11.79 -33.32 6.41
C TYR A 72 -12.39 -32.44 5.32
N ALA A 73 -12.00 -31.17 5.26
CA ALA A 73 -12.45 -30.24 4.23
C ALA A 73 -12.04 -30.72 2.83
N ALA A 74 -10.82 -31.23 2.69
CA ALA A 74 -10.33 -31.72 1.40
C ALA A 74 -11.13 -32.94 0.94
N ASP A 75 -11.47 -33.87 1.83
CA ASP A 75 -12.28 -35.06 1.51
C ASP A 75 -13.70 -34.73 1.02
N HIS A 76 -14.21 -33.53 1.35
CA HIS A 76 -15.52 -33.02 0.95
C HIS A 76 -15.46 -31.96 -0.16
N SER A 77 -14.27 -31.72 -0.74
CA SER A 77 -14.03 -30.72 -1.77
C SER A 77 -13.95 -31.33 -3.17
N ASP A 78 -14.42 -30.59 -4.18
CA ASP A 78 -14.21 -30.94 -5.60
C ASP A 78 -12.72 -30.87 -6.02
N HIS A 79 -11.86 -30.29 -5.18
CA HIS A 79 -10.41 -30.18 -5.38
C HIS A 79 -9.60 -31.32 -4.75
N VAL A 80 -10.26 -32.33 -4.17
CA VAL A 80 -9.61 -33.45 -3.44
C VAL A 80 -8.51 -34.13 -4.26
N GLU A 81 -8.72 -34.37 -5.57
CA GLU A 81 -7.77 -35.09 -6.40
C GLU A 81 -6.45 -34.33 -6.65
N LYS A 82 -6.44 -33.00 -6.46
CA LYS A 82 -5.21 -32.19 -6.56
C LYS A 82 -4.60 -31.94 -5.17
N ALA A 83 -5.42 -31.54 -4.20
CA ALA A 83 -4.93 -31.06 -2.92
C ALA A 83 -4.73 -32.16 -1.86
N TYR A 84 -5.48 -33.27 -1.94
CA TYR A 84 -5.42 -34.40 -1.01
C TYR A 84 -5.91 -35.73 -1.62
N PRO A 85 -5.17 -36.29 -2.61
CA PRO A 85 -5.65 -37.41 -3.43
C PRO A 85 -6.07 -38.63 -2.60
N LYS A 86 -7.04 -39.40 -3.11
CA LYS A 86 -7.51 -40.65 -2.46
C LYS A 86 -6.57 -41.84 -2.65
N ASP A 87 -5.61 -41.73 -3.56
CA ASP A 87 -4.53 -42.72 -3.68
C ASP A 87 -3.77 -42.85 -2.35
N THR A 88 -3.72 -44.08 -1.82
CA THR A 88 -3.23 -44.32 -0.46
C THR A 88 -1.74 -44.03 -0.31
N LYS A 89 -0.94 -44.13 -1.38
CA LYS A 89 0.49 -43.83 -1.34
C LYS A 89 0.73 -42.31 -1.32
N LYS A 90 0.10 -41.56 -2.23
CA LYS A 90 0.16 -40.10 -2.24
C LYS A 90 -0.38 -39.51 -0.93
N ARG A 91 -1.49 -40.05 -0.43
CA ARG A 91 -2.06 -39.61 0.85
C ARG A 91 -1.11 -39.88 2.03
N ALA A 92 -0.41 -41.01 2.05
CA ALA A 92 0.59 -41.31 3.07
C ALA A 92 1.77 -40.31 3.04
N GLU A 93 2.21 -39.89 1.85
CA GLU A 93 3.24 -38.86 1.68
C GLU A 93 2.77 -37.51 2.25
N ILE A 94 1.57 -37.05 1.87
CA ILE A 94 0.99 -35.79 2.40
C ILE A 94 0.84 -35.88 3.93
N ASN A 95 0.28 -36.98 4.44
CA ASN A 95 0.05 -37.16 5.88
C ASN A 95 1.36 -37.18 6.67
N THR A 96 2.44 -37.73 6.11
CA THR A 96 3.76 -37.70 6.75
C THR A 96 4.21 -36.26 6.98
N TRP A 97 4.03 -35.38 5.99
CA TRP A 97 4.38 -33.97 6.11
C TRP A 97 3.45 -33.17 7.02
N LEU A 98 2.15 -33.46 7.03
CA LEU A 98 1.21 -32.88 8.00
C LEU A 98 1.57 -33.26 9.44
N LEU A 99 1.90 -34.52 9.69
CA LEU A 99 2.28 -34.99 11.02
C LEU A 99 3.65 -34.46 11.43
N TRP A 100 4.61 -34.40 10.50
CA TRP A 100 5.93 -33.81 10.72
C TRP A 100 5.82 -32.31 11.04
N GLU A 101 4.91 -31.60 10.37
CA GLU A 101 4.65 -30.20 10.65
C GLU A 101 4.22 -29.99 12.10
N ALA A 102 3.18 -30.70 12.53
CA ALA A 102 2.63 -30.59 13.88
C ALA A 102 3.60 -31.06 14.97
N SER A 103 4.39 -32.10 14.70
CA SER A 103 5.25 -32.75 15.71
C SER A 103 6.66 -32.16 15.82
N ALA A 104 7.16 -31.49 14.78
CA ALA A 104 8.55 -31.02 14.74
C ALA A 104 8.71 -29.61 14.14
N TRP A 105 8.12 -29.33 12.98
CA TRP A 105 8.34 -28.07 12.26
C TRP A 105 7.72 -26.86 12.97
N PHE A 106 6.50 -27.04 13.48
CA PHE A 106 5.74 -25.96 14.11
C PHE A 106 6.50 -25.39 15.30
N SER A 107 7.00 -26.24 16.21
CA SER A 107 7.67 -25.79 17.42
C SER A 107 8.95 -25.02 17.11
N THR A 108 9.76 -25.48 16.14
CA THR A 108 11.01 -24.80 15.79
C THR A 108 10.76 -23.40 15.21
N CYS A 109 9.76 -23.25 14.33
CA CYS A 109 9.34 -21.96 13.82
C CYS A 109 8.75 -21.08 14.93
N TYR A 110 7.93 -21.68 15.80
CA TYR A 110 7.23 -20.96 16.85
C TYR A 110 8.18 -20.40 17.91
N THR A 111 9.28 -21.09 18.21
CA THR A 111 10.35 -20.55 19.07
C THR A 111 10.83 -19.19 18.56
N HIS A 112 11.09 -19.06 17.26
CA HIS A 112 11.48 -17.80 16.63
C HIS A 112 10.38 -16.73 16.69
N VAL A 113 9.13 -17.10 16.43
CA VAL A 113 7.97 -16.19 16.55
C VAL A 113 7.85 -15.67 17.98
N VAL A 114 7.97 -16.54 18.99
CA VAL A 114 7.88 -16.11 20.39
C VAL A 114 8.98 -15.10 20.72
N GLN A 115 10.23 -15.40 20.38
CA GLN A 115 11.35 -14.54 20.76
C GLN A 115 11.36 -13.22 20.00
N TYR A 116 11.14 -13.22 18.68
CA TYR A 116 11.32 -12.03 17.86
C TYR A 116 10.03 -11.28 17.52
N VAL A 117 8.85 -11.86 17.79
CA VAL A 117 7.56 -11.22 17.55
C VAL A 117 6.77 -11.03 18.84
N VAL A 118 6.50 -12.10 19.57
CA VAL A 118 5.62 -12.05 20.76
C VAL A 118 6.25 -11.28 21.91
N GLN A 119 7.52 -11.56 22.26
CA GLN A 119 8.22 -10.86 23.33
C GLN A 119 8.21 -9.33 23.08
N PRO A 120 8.64 -8.81 21.91
CA PRO A 120 8.56 -7.38 21.62
C PRO A 120 7.16 -6.77 21.72
N ILE A 121 6.12 -7.45 21.21
CA ILE A 121 4.73 -6.96 21.32
C ILE A 121 4.29 -6.85 22.79
N MET A 122 4.77 -7.75 23.64
CA MET A 122 4.50 -7.74 25.08
C MET A 122 5.43 -6.81 25.88
N GLY A 123 6.30 -6.04 25.22
CA GLY A 123 7.28 -5.16 25.86
C GLY A 123 8.47 -5.90 26.49
N GLY A 124 8.66 -7.18 26.15
CA GLY A 124 9.83 -7.99 26.47
C GLY A 124 10.89 -7.97 25.37
N GLU A 125 12.07 -8.46 25.70
CA GLU A 125 13.20 -8.58 24.76
C GLU A 125 13.41 -10.03 24.34
N PRO A 126 13.85 -10.30 23.10
CA PRO A 126 14.20 -11.66 22.67
C PRO A 126 15.31 -12.26 23.55
N ASN A 127 15.17 -13.54 23.91
CA ASN A 127 16.23 -14.31 24.58
C ASN A 127 17.08 -15.04 23.54
N GLU A 128 18.24 -14.47 23.23
CA GLU A 128 19.16 -15.01 22.23
C GLU A 128 19.75 -16.39 22.59
N GLU A 129 19.81 -16.76 23.88
CA GLU A 129 20.26 -18.11 24.28
C GLU A 129 19.24 -19.18 23.90
N ILE A 130 17.94 -18.86 23.91
CA ILE A 130 16.89 -19.77 23.41
C ILE A 130 17.06 -19.99 21.91
N ILE A 131 17.31 -18.91 21.14
CA ILE A 131 17.51 -19.01 19.69
C ILE A 131 18.78 -19.80 19.35
N LYS A 132 19.86 -19.55 20.07
CA LYS A 132 21.11 -20.29 19.91
C LYS A 132 20.96 -21.78 20.23
N ALA A 133 20.18 -22.12 21.27
CA ALA A 133 19.87 -23.50 21.61
C ALA A 133 18.95 -24.18 20.58
N GLU A 134 18.05 -23.43 19.94
CA GLU A 134 17.14 -23.91 18.88
C GLU A 134 17.86 -24.10 17.54
N ALA A 135 18.90 -23.32 17.25
CA ALA A 135 19.56 -23.28 15.95
C ALA A 135 19.96 -24.67 15.38
N PRO A 136 20.49 -25.65 16.14
CA PRO A 136 20.78 -26.98 15.60
C PRO A 136 19.52 -27.73 15.11
N GLN A 137 18.41 -27.61 15.85
CA GLN A 137 17.14 -28.24 15.51
C GLN A 137 16.53 -27.56 14.28
N TRP A 138 16.51 -26.22 14.24
CA TRP A 138 16.08 -25.46 13.07
C TRP A 138 16.85 -25.90 11.81
N ASN A 139 18.18 -25.89 11.87
CA ASN A 139 19.00 -26.21 10.69
C ASN A 139 18.79 -27.65 10.21
N LYS A 140 18.61 -28.60 11.13
CA LYS A 140 18.28 -29.99 10.78
C LYS A 140 16.95 -30.07 10.02
N LEU A 141 15.89 -29.45 10.54
CA LEU A 141 14.56 -29.54 9.95
C LEU A 141 14.45 -28.75 8.64
N ALA A 142 15.02 -27.53 8.59
CA ALA A 142 15.06 -26.72 7.39
C ALA A 142 15.88 -27.38 6.27
N GLY A 143 16.97 -28.08 6.64
CA GLY A 143 17.74 -28.92 5.71
C GLY A 143 16.90 -30.05 5.10
N ILE A 144 16.17 -30.81 5.92
CA ILE A 144 15.28 -31.88 5.46
C ILE A 144 14.22 -31.33 4.48
N LEU A 145 13.61 -30.20 4.82
CA LEU A 145 12.61 -29.54 3.98
C LEU A 145 13.21 -29.05 2.65
N ASN A 146 14.38 -28.40 2.71
CA ASN A 146 15.10 -27.93 1.53
C ASN A 146 15.53 -29.08 0.60
N ASP A 147 15.95 -30.21 1.17
CA ASP A 147 16.35 -31.39 0.40
C ASP A 147 15.13 -32.04 -0.26
N GLN A 148 13.97 -32.05 0.40
CA GLN A 148 12.73 -32.50 -0.24
C GLN A 148 12.35 -31.60 -1.42
N LEU A 149 12.39 -30.29 -1.22
CA LEU A 149 12.06 -29.28 -2.22
C LEU A 149 13.09 -29.17 -3.35
N SER A 150 14.24 -29.84 -3.22
CA SER A 150 15.18 -30.03 -4.34
C SER A 150 14.67 -31.06 -5.36
N LYS A 151 13.82 -32.00 -4.92
CA LYS A 151 13.32 -33.13 -5.72
C LYS A 151 11.97 -32.86 -6.35
N THR A 152 11.20 -31.95 -5.76
CA THR A 152 9.81 -31.67 -6.09
C THR A 152 9.56 -30.16 -6.09
N LYS A 153 8.60 -29.70 -6.89
CA LYS A 153 8.25 -28.28 -6.97
C LYS A 153 7.59 -27.79 -5.66
N TYR A 154 6.60 -28.55 -5.20
CA TYR A 154 5.88 -28.44 -3.94
C TYR A 154 6.15 -29.69 -3.09
N ILE A 155 5.76 -29.69 -1.82
CA ILE A 155 6.22 -30.68 -0.81
C ILE A 155 6.09 -32.14 -1.27
N THR A 156 5.01 -32.48 -1.98
CA THR A 156 4.69 -33.85 -2.42
C THR A 156 4.63 -34.02 -3.94
N GLY A 157 4.99 -33.00 -4.74
CA GLY A 157 4.92 -33.11 -6.20
C GLY A 157 4.89 -31.78 -6.95
N ASP A 158 4.16 -31.74 -8.06
CA ASP A 158 4.06 -30.57 -8.96
C ASP A 158 2.86 -29.66 -8.67
N ASP A 159 1.90 -30.15 -7.89
CA ASP A 159 0.70 -29.44 -7.45
C ASP A 159 0.79 -29.05 -5.97
N VAL A 160 0.17 -27.93 -5.61
CA VAL A 160 0.04 -27.50 -4.21
C VAL A 160 -0.95 -28.41 -3.49
N THR A 161 -0.57 -28.88 -2.31
CA THR A 161 -1.38 -29.73 -1.43
C THR A 161 -1.65 -29.07 -0.09
N ILE A 162 -2.52 -29.69 0.72
CA ILE A 162 -2.73 -29.23 2.11
C ILE A 162 -1.46 -29.32 2.96
N ALA A 163 -0.47 -30.16 2.60
CA ALA A 163 0.82 -30.20 3.28
C ALA A 163 1.63 -28.92 3.06
N ASP A 164 1.55 -28.31 1.87
CA ASP A 164 2.23 -27.06 1.57
C ASP A 164 1.70 -25.92 2.45
N ILE A 165 0.37 -25.80 2.55
CA ILE A 165 -0.28 -24.80 3.40
C ILE A 165 0.08 -25.04 4.88
N ALA A 166 0.06 -26.29 5.34
CA ALA A 166 0.40 -26.63 6.71
C ALA A 166 1.83 -26.23 7.07
N ILE A 167 2.82 -26.61 6.25
CA ILE A 167 4.25 -26.34 6.50
C ILE A 167 4.57 -24.85 6.37
N ALA A 168 3.90 -24.14 5.47
CA ALA A 168 4.11 -22.71 5.29
C ALA A 168 3.53 -21.88 6.45
N SER A 169 2.49 -22.38 7.11
CA SER A 169 1.75 -21.68 8.18
C SER A 169 2.64 -21.13 9.30
N PRO A 170 3.47 -21.94 9.97
CA PRO A 170 4.33 -21.42 11.03
C PRO A 170 5.44 -20.48 10.54
N MET A 171 5.67 -20.39 9.22
CA MET A 171 6.62 -19.46 8.60
C MET A 171 5.99 -18.13 8.14
N HIS A 172 4.67 -17.93 8.30
CA HIS A 172 3.91 -16.76 7.81
C HIS A 172 4.40 -15.35 8.22
N MET A 173 5.37 -15.27 9.14
CA MET A 173 6.05 -14.04 9.56
C MET A 173 7.58 -14.20 9.49
N TRP A 174 8.11 -15.03 8.59
CA TRP A 174 9.51 -15.47 8.59
C TRP A 174 10.52 -14.31 8.67
N GLU A 175 10.23 -13.16 8.07
CA GLU A 175 11.05 -11.96 8.17
C GLU A 175 11.04 -11.40 9.61
N ALA A 176 9.86 -11.12 10.16
CA ALA A 176 9.70 -10.58 11.50
C ALA A 176 10.17 -11.56 12.60
N SER A 177 10.02 -12.86 12.37
CA SER A 177 10.54 -13.91 13.26
C SER A 177 12.00 -14.28 12.97
N ARG A 178 12.66 -13.61 12.02
CA ARG A 178 14.07 -13.80 11.66
C ARG A 178 14.42 -15.28 11.42
N LEU A 179 13.57 -16.02 10.72
CA LEU A 179 13.87 -17.40 10.35
C LEU A 179 15.07 -17.42 9.39
N PRO A 180 16.16 -18.16 9.68
CA PRO A 180 17.36 -18.11 8.85
C PRO A 180 17.18 -19.02 7.62
N ILE A 181 16.43 -18.51 6.63
CA ILE A 181 16.09 -19.23 5.40
C ILE A 181 17.14 -19.07 4.29
N ASP A 182 18.05 -18.10 4.40
CA ASP A 182 19.02 -17.74 3.34
C ASP A 182 19.92 -18.91 2.87
N LYS A 183 20.13 -19.90 3.74
CA LYS A 183 20.96 -21.09 3.45
C LYS A 183 20.19 -22.20 2.73
N TYR A 184 18.89 -22.02 2.52
CA TYR A 184 17.96 -23.04 2.05
C TYR A 184 17.23 -22.57 0.79
N PRO A 185 17.91 -22.55 -0.38
CA PRO A 185 17.39 -21.92 -1.59
C PRO A 185 16.11 -22.58 -2.12
N ASN A 186 15.93 -23.89 -1.95
CA ASN A 186 14.70 -24.57 -2.39
C ASN A 186 13.52 -24.25 -1.47
N LEU A 187 13.79 -24.14 -0.17
CA LEU A 187 12.81 -23.68 0.82
C LEU A 187 12.39 -22.24 0.52
N GLN A 188 13.35 -21.35 0.25
CA GLN A 188 13.06 -19.95 -0.10
C GLN A 188 12.25 -19.84 -1.40
N ARG A 189 12.64 -20.57 -2.45
CA ARG A 189 11.88 -20.65 -3.72
C ARG A 189 10.44 -21.09 -3.46
N TRP A 190 10.28 -22.23 -2.79
CA TRP A 190 8.98 -22.80 -2.50
C TRP A 190 8.12 -21.83 -1.69
N TYR A 191 8.67 -21.22 -0.64
CA TYR A 191 7.92 -20.29 0.19
C TYR A 191 7.45 -19.05 -0.58
N ALA A 192 8.33 -18.47 -1.41
CA ALA A 192 7.97 -17.37 -2.30
C ALA A 192 6.88 -17.73 -3.32
N ASP A 193 6.76 -19.01 -3.70
CA ASP A 193 5.64 -19.48 -4.53
C ASP A 193 4.35 -19.66 -3.73
N ILE A 194 4.44 -20.09 -2.46
CA ILE A 194 3.28 -20.15 -1.55
C ILE A 194 2.73 -18.73 -1.28
N GLU A 195 3.59 -17.73 -1.11
CA GLU A 195 3.17 -16.34 -0.87
C GLU A 195 2.40 -15.70 -2.03
N LYS A 196 2.54 -16.26 -3.25
CA LYS A 196 1.78 -15.83 -4.44
C LYS A 196 0.41 -16.48 -4.55
N LEU A 197 0.10 -17.49 -3.73
CA LEU A 197 -1.19 -18.17 -3.80
C LEU A 197 -2.31 -17.20 -3.35
N PRO A 198 -3.41 -17.07 -4.11
CA PRO A 198 -4.55 -16.24 -3.71
C PRO A 198 -5.10 -16.64 -2.33
N SER A 199 -5.15 -17.94 -2.06
CA SER A 199 -5.58 -18.49 -0.78
C SER A 199 -4.70 -18.08 0.39
N TRP A 200 -3.40 -17.89 0.14
CA TRP A 200 -2.47 -17.38 1.13
C TRP A 200 -2.62 -15.87 1.34
N GLN A 201 -2.66 -15.10 0.25
CA GLN A 201 -2.72 -13.63 0.30
C GLN A 201 -3.96 -13.10 1.02
N LYS A 202 -5.12 -13.76 0.85
CA LYS A 202 -6.37 -13.40 1.56
C LYS A 202 -6.24 -13.44 3.08
N THR A 203 -5.32 -14.22 3.62
CA THR A 203 -5.10 -14.33 5.07
C THR A 203 -4.15 -13.28 5.65
N GLN A 204 -3.40 -12.56 4.81
CA GLN A 204 -2.34 -11.66 5.28
C GLN A 204 -2.86 -10.46 6.07
N GLY A 205 -4.03 -9.93 5.69
CA GLY A 205 -4.58 -8.70 6.29
C GLY A 205 -4.82 -8.80 7.80
N ALA A 206 -5.28 -9.96 8.29
CA ALA A 206 -5.53 -10.16 9.71
C ALA A 206 -4.23 -10.26 10.53
N VAL A 207 -3.20 -10.94 10.00
CA VAL A 207 -1.89 -11.03 10.67
C VAL A 207 -1.20 -9.66 10.72
N GLN A 208 -1.29 -8.89 9.64
CA GLN A 208 -0.71 -7.55 9.59
C GLN A 208 -1.30 -6.66 10.68
N LYS A 209 -2.64 -6.54 10.72
CA LYS A 209 -3.37 -5.68 11.65
C LYS A 209 -3.18 -6.08 13.13
N SER A 210 -3.23 -7.37 13.42
CA SER A 210 -3.32 -7.86 14.81
C SER A 210 -1.98 -8.28 15.42
N ILE A 211 -0.91 -8.41 14.63
CA ILE A 211 0.40 -8.83 15.12
C ILE A 211 1.50 -7.89 14.60
N LEU A 212 1.71 -7.81 13.28
CA LEU A 212 2.89 -7.13 12.74
C LEU A 212 2.87 -5.62 12.98
N ASP A 213 1.70 -4.98 12.92
CA ASP A 213 1.56 -3.55 13.21
C ASP A 213 1.80 -3.20 14.69
N LEU A 214 1.83 -4.18 15.58
CA LEU A 214 2.11 -4.00 17.02
C LEU A 214 3.60 -4.09 17.36
N LEU A 215 4.46 -4.45 16.41
CA LEU A 215 5.90 -4.59 16.67
C LEU A 215 6.57 -3.24 16.95
N PRO A 216 7.40 -3.14 18.00
CA PRO A 216 8.15 -1.92 18.31
C PRO A 216 9.07 -1.51 17.15
N LYS A 217 8.99 -0.23 16.76
CA LYS A 217 9.63 0.37 15.56
C LYS A 217 11.17 0.27 15.50
N ASN A 218 11.87 -0.27 16.51
CA ASN A 218 13.34 -0.28 16.64
C ASN A 218 14.04 -1.65 16.59
N GLN A 219 13.34 -2.77 16.35
CA GLN A 219 13.98 -4.10 16.39
C GLN A 219 13.72 -5.00 15.17
N ALA A 220 13.16 -4.50 14.07
CA ALA A 220 13.11 -5.29 12.82
C ALA A 220 14.47 -5.41 12.10
N ASN A 221 15.52 -4.69 12.54
CA ASN A 221 16.85 -4.70 11.92
C ASN A 221 17.85 -5.55 12.73
N GLY A 222 17.64 -6.88 12.74
CA GLY A 222 18.60 -7.85 13.29
C GLY A 222 19.62 -8.30 12.25
N GLY A 223 20.81 -7.68 12.29
CA GLY A 223 22.07 -8.01 11.59
C GLY A 223 22.12 -9.22 10.63
N GLY A 224 22.08 -8.93 9.34
CA GLY A 224 22.57 -9.80 8.27
C GLY A 224 23.34 -8.96 7.25
N GLN A 225 24.63 -9.23 7.08
CA GLN A 225 25.45 -8.64 6.02
C GLN A 225 24.75 -8.79 4.67
N GLN A 226 24.60 -7.65 3.97
CA GLN A 226 24.11 -7.56 2.60
C GLN A 226 24.75 -8.62 1.70
N SER A 227 24.04 -9.72 1.48
CA SER A 227 24.28 -10.61 0.35
C SER A 227 23.70 -9.94 -0.89
N LYS A 228 24.60 -9.44 -1.73
CA LYS A 228 24.27 -9.03 -3.10
C LYS A 228 23.75 -10.25 -3.85
N GLN A 229 22.45 -10.31 -4.15
CA GLN A 229 21.92 -10.88 -5.40
C GLN A 229 20.45 -10.47 -5.67
N ASN A 230 20.31 -9.56 -6.63
CA ASN A 230 19.21 -9.38 -7.59
C ASN A 230 17.81 -9.93 -7.25
N GLY A 231 17.04 -9.11 -6.53
CA GLY A 231 15.57 -9.16 -6.47
C GLY A 231 15.11 -7.91 -5.73
N THR A 232 14.49 -6.96 -6.42
CA THR A 232 14.13 -5.63 -5.91
C THR A 232 13.09 -5.73 -4.80
N THR A 233 13.50 -5.60 -3.53
CA THR A 233 12.60 -5.27 -2.43
C THR A 233 12.15 -3.81 -2.57
N GLU A 234 10.83 -3.60 -2.64
CA GLU A 234 10.19 -2.29 -2.73
C GLU A 234 10.39 -1.52 -1.41
N ASN A 235 11.49 -0.75 -1.32
CA ASN A 235 11.87 0.04 -0.16
C ASN A 235 10.75 1.04 0.19
N SER A 236 10.00 0.81 1.27
CA SER A 236 8.82 1.62 1.64
C SER A 236 8.98 2.24 3.03
N ILE A 237 8.43 3.44 3.20
CA ILE A 237 8.42 4.18 4.48
C ILE A 237 6.98 4.34 4.98
N ARG A 238 6.81 4.43 6.31
CA ARG A 238 5.52 4.75 6.95
C ARG A 238 5.47 6.24 7.26
N ALA A 239 4.50 6.96 6.69
CA ALA A 239 4.32 8.38 6.93
C ALA A 239 2.84 8.76 6.98
N THR A 240 2.55 9.90 7.60
CA THR A 240 1.18 10.40 7.73
C THR A 240 0.76 11.18 6.49
N LEU A 241 -0.36 10.79 5.88
CA LEU A 241 -1.07 11.56 4.87
C LEU A 241 -2.41 12.05 5.42
N ASN A 242 -2.77 13.29 5.10
CA ASN A 242 -4.00 13.90 5.59
C ASN A 242 -5.13 13.71 4.58
N TYR A 243 -5.92 12.65 4.77
CA TYR A 243 -7.18 12.43 4.06
C TYR A 243 -8.28 13.32 4.63
N THR A 244 -9.45 13.28 3.99
CA THR A 244 -10.63 14.01 4.45
C THR A 244 -11.77 13.04 4.76
N LYS A 245 -12.46 13.23 5.88
CA LYS A 245 -13.71 12.52 6.19
C LYS A 245 -14.83 13.06 5.31
N ALA A 246 -15.44 12.18 4.53
CA ALA A 246 -16.69 12.48 3.86
C ALA A 246 -17.83 12.42 4.90
N LEU A 247 -18.60 13.50 5.00
CA LEU A 247 -19.78 13.58 5.88
C LEU A 247 -21.02 13.66 4.98
N ASP A 248 -21.99 12.76 5.20
CA ASP A 248 -23.14 12.62 4.30
C ASP A 248 -24.07 13.85 4.29
N ASP A 249 -24.06 14.63 5.37
CA ASP A 249 -24.93 15.79 5.60
C ASP A 249 -24.23 17.14 5.43
N GLN A 250 -22.93 17.15 5.06
CA GLN A 250 -22.13 18.38 5.04
C GLN A 250 -21.13 18.43 3.88
N LEU A 251 -21.13 19.56 3.15
CA LEU A 251 -20.11 19.83 2.13
C LEU A 251 -18.74 20.06 2.76
N THR A 252 -17.69 19.60 2.08
CA THR A 252 -16.31 19.93 2.43
C THR A 252 -15.90 21.23 1.78
N GLU A 253 -15.51 22.21 2.59
CA GLU A 253 -15.27 23.58 2.13
C GLU A 253 -14.03 24.19 2.78
N ILE A 254 -13.38 25.11 2.07
CA ILE A 254 -12.33 25.98 2.60
C ILE A 254 -12.56 27.41 2.10
N TYR A 255 -12.47 28.38 3.01
CA TYR A 255 -12.73 29.79 2.73
C TYR A 255 -11.42 30.57 2.69
N PHE A 256 -11.21 31.33 1.61
CA PHE A 256 -10.03 32.17 1.40
C PHE A 256 -10.26 33.64 1.80
N TYR A 257 -11.31 33.92 2.55
CA TYR A 257 -11.63 35.23 3.08
C TYR A 257 -12.20 35.10 4.49
N GLU A 258 -11.93 36.11 5.32
CA GLU A 258 -12.56 36.21 6.63
C GLU A 258 -14.00 36.73 6.48
N ASP A 259 -14.90 36.12 7.23
CA ASP A 259 -16.25 36.62 7.41
C ASP A 259 -16.34 37.44 8.68
N ALA A 260 -16.78 38.69 8.56
CA ALA A 260 -16.93 39.63 9.67
C ALA A 260 -17.98 39.15 10.70
N GLU A 261 -18.86 38.22 10.32
CA GLU A 261 -20.00 37.76 11.12
C GLU A 261 -19.82 36.33 11.68
N GLY A 262 -18.76 35.61 11.28
CA GLY A 262 -18.47 34.25 11.77
C GLY A 262 -19.46 33.17 11.32
N LYS A 263 -20.18 33.39 10.21
CA LYS A 263 -21.23 32.53 9.65
C LYS A 263 -20.72 31.14 9.22
N TYR A 264 -19.42 30.99 8.93
CA TYR A 264 -18.83 29.76 8.39
C TYR A 264 -18.09 28.89 9.41
N LYS A 265 -18.37 29.04 10.73
CA LYS A 265 -17.67 28.31 11.81
C LYS A 265 -17.94 26.80 11.88
N ASN A 266 -18.95 26.30 11.18
CA ASN A 266 -19.35 24.89 11.20
C ASN A 266 -19.30 24.31 9.77
N VAL A 267 -18.12 24.26 9.17
CA VAL A 267 -17.88 23.62 7.86
C VAL A 267 -17.00 22.39 8.02
N ASN A 268 -17.16 21.39 7.16
CA ASN A 268 -16.29 20.23 7.13
C ASN A 268 -14.96 20.64 6.47
N GLU A 269 -13.96 20.97 7.27
CA GLU A 269 -12.65 21.34 6.74
C GLU A 269 -11.90 20.10 6.19
N PRO A 270 -11.18 20.23 5.06
CA PRO A 270 -10.42 19.12 4.49
C PRO A 270 -9.20 18.75 5.34
N GLY A 271 -8.71 17.52 5.19
CA GLY A 271 -7.48 17.06 5.85
C GLY A 271 -7.68 16.63 7.31
N ASN A 272 -8.93 16.45 7.74
CA ASN A 272 -9.32 16.08 9.10
C ASN A 272 -9.28 14.57 9.38
N ASP A 273 -8.63 13.78 8.50
CA ASP A 273 -8.44 12.34 8.64
C ASP A 273 -6.99 11.96 8.39
N ALA A 274 -6.12 12.19 9.38
CA ALA A 274 -4.72 11.81 9.30
C ALA A 274 -4.57 10.28 9.36
N GLN A 275 -3.98 9.68 8.33
CA GLN A 275 -3.77 8.24 8.21
C GLN A 275 -2.27 7.95 8.06
N GLU A 276 -1.74 7.02 8.85
CA GLU A 276 -0.38 6.49 8.63
C GLU A 276 -0.45 5.47 7.49
N VAL A 277 0.27 5.72 6.40
CA VAL A 277 0.26 4.88 5.20
C VAL A 277 1.68 4.45 4.81
N ASN A 278 1.78 3.38 4.04
CA ASN A 278 3.02 3.02 3.36
C ASN A 278 3.19 3.87 2.10
N ILE A 279 4.36 4.49 1.94
CA ILE A 279 4.77 5.23 0.75
C ILE A 279 6.05 4.58 0.22
N THR A 280 5.99 4.05 -1.00
CA THR A 280 7.03 3.20 -1.58
C THR A 280 7.98 3.98 -2.48
N ASP A 281 9.28 3.71 -2.36
CA ASP A 281 10.32 4.24 -3.25
C ASP A 281 10.13 3.69 -4.67
N GLY A 282 9.78 4.59 -5.60
CA GLY A 282 9.52 4.26 -6.99
C GLY A 282 10.75 4.18 -7.89
N TRP A 283 11.98 4.48 -7.42
CA TRP A 283 13.15 4.61 -8.31
C TRP A 283 13.44 3.37 -9.16
N HIS A 284 13.34 2.20 -8.55
CA HIS A 284 13.58 0.92 -9.22
C HIS A 284 12.59 0.64 -10.36
N ARG A 285 11.41 1.28 -10.35
CA ARG A 285 10.34 1.17 -11.35
C ARG A 285 10.03 2.48 -12.06
N ALA A 286 10.93 3.46 -11.98
CA ALA A 286 10.71 4.81 -12.50
C ALA A 286 10.23 4.84 -13.96
N LYS A 287 10.73 3.91 -14.80
CA LYS A 287 10.39 3.80 -16.22
C LYS A 287 9.07 3.08 -16.50
N GLU A 288 8.49 2.41 -15.51
CA GLU A 288 7.23 1.67 -15.64
C GLU A 288 6.00 2.56 -15.38
N PHE A 289 6.18 3.64 -14.62
CA PHE A 289 5.09 4.56 -14.31
C PHE A 289 4.65 5.36 -15.54
N SER A 290 3.50 4.99 -16.08
CA SER A 290 2.77 5.75 -17.11
C SER A 290 1.65 6.60 -16.51
N TYR A 291 1.51 7.83 -16.99
CA TYR A 291 0.42 8.72 -16.62
C TYR A 291 -0.96 8.23 -17.10
N ASP A 292 -1.02 7.38 -18.14
CA ASP A 292 -2.28 6.81 -18.63
C ASP A 292 -2.73 5.60 -17.78
N LYS A 293 -1.80 4.95 -17.05
CA LYS A 293 -2.13 3.80 -16.19
C LYS A 293 -2.18 4.17 -14.72
N HIS A 294 -1.14 4.79 -14.19
CA HIS A 294 -0.96 5.06 -12.76
C HIS A 294 -1.34 6.50 -12.38
N GLY A 295 -1.64 7.36 -13.37
CA GLY A 295 -1.93 8.78 -13.16
C GLY A 295 -0.71 9.68 -13.04
N PHE A 296 0.50 9.12 -12.98
CA PHE A 296 1.75 9.87 -12.99
C PHE A 296 2.87 9.16 -13.76
N SER A 297 3.92 9.90 -14.12
CA SER A 297 5.14 9.37 -14.74
C SER A 297 6.36 10.22 -14.39
N LEU A 298 7.55 9.62 -14.43
CA LEU A 298 8.82 10.30 -14.15
C LEU A 298 9.62 10.50 -15.44
N HIS A 299 10.21 11.68 -15.61
CA HIS A 299 11.02 12.02 -16.78
C HIS A 299 12.28 12.79 -16.39
N ASP A 300 13.35 12.58 -17.15
CA ASP A 300 14.48 13.50 -17.16
C ASP A 300 14.09 14.79 -17.91
N PHE A 301 14.43 15.94 -17.34
CA PHE A 301 14.15 17.25 -17.89
C PHE A 301 15.26 18.23 -17.53
N SER A 302 16.20 18.34 -18.47
CA SER A 302 17.28 19.32 -18.42
C SER A 302 16.80 20.64 -19.01
N SER A 303 16.54 21.60 -18.12
CA SER A 303 16.15 22.95 -18.50
C SER A 303 17.37 23.82 -18.73
N SER A 304 17.31 24.71 -19.72
CA SER A 304 18.33 25.76 -19.86
C SER A 304 18.12 26.90 -18.86
N TYR A 305 16.95 26.96 -18.21
CA TYR A 305 16.60 27.94 -17.20
C TYR A 305 17.27 27.65 -15.85
N ASN A 306 18.11 28.57 -15.39
CA ASN A 306 18.92 28.41 -14.18
C ASN A 306 18.79 29.59 -13.19
N GLY A 307 17.61 29.75 -12.58
CA GLY A 307 17.42 30.64 -11.41
C GLY A 307 16.46 31.79 -11.65
N ALA A 308 16.47 32.78 -10.75
CA ALA A 308 15.49 33.89 -10.71
C ALA A 308 14.02 33.40 -10.69
N TRP A 309 13.73 32.35 -9.91
CA TRP A 309 12.39 31.77 -9.77
C TRP A 309 11.33 32.77 -9.27
N GLU A 310 11.77 33.80 -8.55
CA GLU A 310 10.94 34.91 -8.07
C GLU A 310 10.47 35.85 -9.21
N ASP A 311 11.12 35.82 -10.38
CA ASP A 311 10.76 36.64 -11.55
C ASP A 311 9.81 35.86 -12.46
N GLU A 312 8.51 36.11 -12.28
CA GLU A 312 7.43 35.46 -13.03
C GLU A 312 7.57 35.66 -14.55
N SER A 313 8.07 36.82 -14.99
CA SER A 313 8.24 37.13 -16.41
C SER A 313 9.34 36.28 -17.02
N ARG A 314 10.44 36.08 -16.30
CA ARG A 314 11.52 35.17 -16.72
C ARG A 314 11.06 33.72 -16.78
N VAL A 315 10.31 33.25 -15.79
CA VAL A 315 9.75 31.88 -15.83
C VAL A 315 8.85 31.70 -17.06
N LYS A 316 7.94 32.65 -17.31
CA LYS A 316 7.05 32.63 -18.48
C LYS A 316 7.79 32.66 -19.82
N ASN A 317 8.82 33.51 -19.94
CA ASN A 317 9.50 33.71 -21.22
C ASN A 317 10.52 32.61 -21.54
N HIS A 318 11.06 31.91 -20.54
CA HIS A 318 12.16 30.96 -20.74
C HIS A 318 11.78 29.52 -20.39
N LEU A 319 11.07 29.28 -19.28
CA LEU A 319 10.72 27.92 -18.88
C LEU A 319 9.45 27.40 -19.59
N TYR A 320 8.42 28.24 -19.76
CA TYR A 320 7.16 27.77 -20.37
C TYR A 320 7.36 27.20 -21.78
N PRO A 321 8.17 27.79 -22.69
CA PRO A 321 8.43 27.19 -24.00
C PRO A 321 9.07 25.80 -23.93
N GLU A 322 9.95 25.57 -22.96
CA GLU A 322 10.55 24.25 -22.73
C GLU A 322 9.52 23.24 -22.23
N ILE A 323 8.65 23.64 -21.29
CA ILE A 323 7.54 22.81 -20.80
C ILE A 323 6.56 22.46 -21.91
N VAL A 324 6.19 23.42 -22.77
CA VAL A 324 5.34 23.19 -23.94
C VAL A 324 5.98 22.16 -24.86
N SER A 325 7.27 22.32 -25.18
CA SER A 325 7.99 21.40 -26.07
C SER A 325 8.09 19.99 -25.47
N PHE A 326 8.41 19.89 -24.18
CA PHE A 326 8.45 18.65 -23.43
C PHE A 326 7.10 17.93 -23.45
N LEU A 327 6.01 18.61 -23.10
CA LEU A 327 4.68 17.99 -23.06
C LEU A 327 4.20 17.56 -24.44
N LYS A 328 4.43 18.34 -25.49
CA LYS A 328 4.13 17.92 -26.86
C LYS A 328 4.86 16.64 -27.24
N HIS A 329 6.15 16.54 -26.89
CA HIS A 329 6.95 15.34 -27.16
C HIS A 329 6.47 14.13 -26.35
N THR A 330 6.26 14.30 -25.05
CA THR A 330 5.93 13.22 -24.10
C THR A 330 4.49 12.71 -24.24
N THR A 331 3.55 13.58 -24.61
CA THR A 331 2.12 13.22 -24.71
C THR A 331 1.65 13.02 -26.14
N GLY A 332 2.31 13.63 -27.13
CA GLY A 332 1.82 13.69 -28.51
C GLY A 332 0.77 14.78 -28.75
N ALA A 333 0.50 15.64 -27.76
CA ALA A 333 -0.43 16.75 -27.88
C ALA A 333 -0.06 17.72 -29.02
N LYS A 334 -1.08 18.31 -29.66
CA LYS A 334 -0.92 19.30 -30.73
C LYS A 334 -0.77 20.71 -30.17
N GLU A 335 -1.50 21.02 -29.11
CA GLU A 335 -1.47 22.30 -28.41
C GLU A 335 -1.28 22.06 -26.91
N VAL A 336 -0.46 22.91 -26.28
CA VAL A 336 -0.21 22.90 -24.84
C VAL A 336 -0.31 24.34 -24.37
N LEU A 337 -1.17 24.57 -23.37
CA LEU A 337 -1.32 25.85 -22.70
C LEU A 337 -0.74 25.73 -21.29
N VAL A 338 0.26 26.53 -20.99
CA VAL A 338 0.70 26.76 -19.60
C VAL A 338 -0.02 28.00 -19.08
N PHE A 339 -0.84 27.86 -18.04
CA PHE A 339 -1.69 28.96 -17.57
C PHE A 339 -1.26 29.52 -16.20
N ASP A 340 -0.62 28.72 -15.35
CA ASP A 340 0.01 29.21 -14.12
C ASP A 340 1.16 28.30 -13.66
N HIS A 341 1.90 28.80 -12.67
CA HIS A 341 2.84 28.01 -11.90
C HIS A 341 2.82 28.43 -10.43
N THR A 342 3.27 27.53 -9.56
CA THR A 342 3.41 27.78 -8.12
C THR A 342 4.75 27.22 -7.65
N ILE A 343 5.56 28.08 -7.06
CA ILE A 343 6.80 27.74 -6.36
C ILE A 343 6.45 27.36 -4.92
N ARG A 344 7.03 26.26 -4.44
CA ARG A 344 6.80 25.74 -3.09
C ARG A 344 8.08 25.84 -2.27
N THR A 345 8.02 26.57 -1.15
CA THR A 345 9.13 26.74 -0.19
C THR A 345 8.59 27.06 1.21
N LYS A 346 9.25 26.57 2.27
CA LYS A 346 8.87 26.80 3.67
C LYS A 346 9.10 28.25 4.11
N LYS A 347 10.00 28.99 3.47
CA LYS A 347 10.19 30.45 3.66
C LYS A 347 8.89 31.26 3.56
N ASN A 348 7.89 30.73 2.87
CA ASN A 348 6.59 31.36 2.65
C ASN A 348 5.45 30.78 3.50
N ALA A 349 5.72 29.89 4.46
CA ALA A 349 4.70 29.25 5.30
C ALA A 349 3.90 30.24 6.16
N ASN A 350 4.47 31.41 6.47
CA ASN A 350 3.84 32.44 7.29
C ASN A 350 3.03 33.48 6.47
N LYS A 351 2.94 33.35 5.15
CA LYS A 351 2.12 34.24 4.32
C LYS A 351 0.66 33.78 4.38
N ALA A 352 -0.24 34.67 4.81
CA ALA A 352 -1.65 34.35 5.02
C ALA A 352 -2.33 33.88 3.72
N ILE A 353 -3.08 32.78 3.81
CA ILE A 353 -3.91 32.20 2.73
C ILE A 353 -4.96 33.20 2.19
N THR A 354 -5.33 34.19 3.00
CA THR A 354 -6.34 35.22 2.72
C THR A 354 -5.86 36.34 1.78
N GLN A 355 -4.57 36.38 1.42
CA GLN A 355 -4.07 37.35 0.43
C GLN A 355 -4.27 36.81 -0.99
N GLU A 356 -5.30 37.31 -1.69
CA GLU A 356 -5.70 36.88 -3.05
C GLU A 356 -4.57 37.01 -4.10
N SER A 357 -3.58 37.89 -3.89
CA SER A 357 -2.44 38.11 -4.78
C SER A 357 -1.25 37.14 -4.57
N ASN A 358 -1.27 36.27 -3.56
CA ASN A 358 -0.17 35.33 -3.22
C ASN A 358 -0.35 33.97 -3.92
N THR A 359 -0.38 33.97 -5.25
CA THR A 359 -0.67 32.76 -6.05
C THR A 359 0.57 31.97 -6.47
N THR A 360 1.73 32.63 -6.55
CA THR A 360 2.95 32.03 -7.12
C THR A 360 3.84 31.36 -6.07
N GLN A 361 3.67 31.59 -4.77
CA GLN A 361 4.56 31.06 -3.74
C GLN A 361 3.83 30.57 -2.49
N ARG A 362 3.96 29.28 -2.16
CA ARG A 362 3.20 28.65 -1.06
C ARG A 362 3.99 27.55 -0.35
N ALA A 363 3.59 27.19 0.86
CA ALA A 363 4.13 25.98 1.49
C ALA A 363 3.71 24.70 0.72
N PRO A 364 4.47 23.60 0.84
CA PRO A 364 4.03 22.26 0.44
C PRO A 364 2.63 21.90 0.99
N VAL A 365 1.74 21.39 0.13
CA VAL A 365 0.39 20.99 0.54
C VAL A 365 0.42 19.57 1.08
N ARG A 366 0.00 19.37 2.34
CA ARG A 366 -0.07 18.06 3.00
C ARG A 366 -1.45 17.39 2.93
N LEU A 367 -2.41 18.07 2.31
CA LEU A 367 -3.74 17.52 2.04
C LEU A 367 -3.64 16.53 0.88
N VAL A 368 -4.23 15.35 1.03
CA VAL A 368 -4.45 14.43 -0.08
C VAL A 368 -5.54 15.00 -1.00
N HIS A 369 -5.17 15.34 -2.23
CA HIS A 369 -6.07 15.98 -3.19
C HIS A 369 -5.75 15.64 -4.65
N CYS A 370 -6.69 15.99 -5.53
CA CYS A 370 -6.47 16.16 -6.96
C CYS A 370 -6.99 17.56 -7.36
N ASP A 371 -6.24 18.27 -8.20
CA ASP A 371 -6.47 19.69 -8.48
C ASP A 371 -7.77 20.01 -9.25
N TYR A 372 -8.36 19.01 -9.91
CA TYR A 372 -9.55 19.21 -10.74
C TYR A 372 -10.61 18.15 -10.49
N THR A 373 -11.85 18.55 -10.73
CA THR A 373 -13.02 17.68 -10.78
C THR A 373 -13.48 17.50 -12.22
N ASN A 374 -14.42 16.57 -12.45
CA ASN A 374 -15.10 16.44 -13.74
C ASN A 374 -15.71 17.78 -14.23
N ASP A 375 -16.12 18.65 -13.30
CA ASP A 375 -16.80 19.90 -13.61
C ASP A 375 -15.82 21.08 -13.69
N SER A 376 -14.81 21.13 -12.81
CA SER A 376 -13.90 22.28 -12.74
C SER A 376 -12.87 22.33 -13.87
N ALA A 377 -12.43 21.18 -14.41
CA ALA A 377 -11.50 21.17 -15.53
C ALA A 377 -12.10 21.76 -16.83
N PRO A 378 -13.26 21.32 -17.33
CA PRO A 378 -13.89 21.94 -18.51
C PRO A 378 -14.23 23.42 -18.28
N LEU A 379 -14.68 23.78 -17.08
CA LEU A 379 -14.91 25.19 -16.72
C LEU A 379 -13.62 26.01 -16.80
N ARG A 380 -12.49 25.45 -16.37
CA ARG A 380 -11.19 26.12 -16.46
C ARG A 380 -10.76 26.35 -17.91
N VAL A 381 -11.02 25.41 -18.81
CA VAL A 381 -10.79 25.60 -20.26
C VAL A 381 -11.61 26.79 -20.77
N LYS A 382 -12.91 26.85 -20.43
CA LYS A 382 -13.81 27.96 -20.82
C LYS A 382 -13.33 29.32 -20.30
N GLN A 383 -12.89 29.37 -19.04
CA GLN A 383 -12.37 30.60 -18.43
C GLN A 383 -11.09 31.11 -19.10
N LEU A 384 -10.22 30.22 -19.58
CA LEU A 384 -8.93 30.59 -20.14
C LEU A 384 -8.97 30.85 -21.66
N LEU A 385 -9.87 30.18 -22.38
CA LEU A 385 -9.85 30.16 -23.84
C LEU A 385 -11.10 30.76 -24.51
N GLY A 386 -12.12 31.14 -23.73
CA GLY A 386 -13.31 31.85 -24.21
C GLY A 386 -13.93 31.13 -25.41
N ASP A 387 -14.04 31.84 -26.53
CA ASP A 387 -14.69 31.37 -27.77
C ASP A 387 -14.06 30.10 -28.37
N ARG A 388 -12.78 29.80 -28.06
CA ARG A 388 -12.11 28.59 -28.55
C ARG A 388 -12.45 27.34 -27.73
N ALA A 389 -13.02 27.51 -26.54
CA ALA A 389 -13.13 26.44 -25.56
C ALA A 389 -14.02 25.29 -26.03
N ASP A 390 -15.19 25.59 -26.63
CA ASP A 390 -16.14 24.55 -27.04
C ASP A 390 -15.58 23.68 -28.17
N ASP A 391 -14.86 24.26 -29.13
CA ASP A 391 -14.17 23.49 -30.18
C ASP A 391 -13.09 22.57 -29.58
N LEU A 392 -12.27 23.08 -28.65
CA LEU A 392 -11.21 22.29 -28.03
C LEU A 392 -11.75 21.20 -27.10
N LEU A 393 -12.83 21.47 -26.36
CA LEU A 393 -13.51 20.51 -25.49
C LEU A 393 -14.28 19.44 -26.26
N SER A 394 -14.53 19.63 -27.57
CA SER A 394 -15.11 18.59 -28.43
C SER A 394 -14.14 17.45 -28.74
N ARG A 395 -12.84 17.61 -28.42
CA ARG A 395 -11.77 16.63 -28.59
C ARG A 395 -11.19 16.24 -27.24
N ARG A 396 -10.24 15.31 -27.22
CA ARG A 396 -9.56 14.92 -25.98
C ARG A 396 -8.78 16.11 -25.42
N VAL A 397 -9.04 16.41 -24.14
CA VAL A 397 -8.31 17.40 -23.34
C VAL A 397 -7.83 16.74 -22.06
N ALA A 398 -6.58 16.98 -21.68
CA ALA A 398 -6.04 16.52 -20.41
C ALA A 398 -5.34 17.67 -19.68
N PHE A 399 -5.34 17.60 -18.35
CA PHE A 399 -4.60 18.52 -17.51
C PHE A 399 -3.43 17.79 -16.89
N PHE A 400 -2.27 18.44 -16.96
CA PHE A 400 -1.05 17.94 -16.39
C PHE A 400 -0.40 19.00 -15.51
N ASN A 401 -0.04 18.60 -14.29
CA ASN A 401 0.90 19.37 -13.48
C ASN A 401 2.29 18.80 -13.71
N VAL A 402 3.22 19.64 -14.17
CA VAL A 402 4.65 19.31 -14.22
C VAL A 402 5.28 19.74 -12.91
N TRP A 403 5.56 18.78 -12.05
CA TRP A 403 6.23 19.01 -10.78
C TRP A 403 7.73 18.83 -10.92
N LYS A 404 8.49 19.84 -10.53
CA LYS A 404 9.95 19.91 -10.72
C LYS A 404 10.65 20.38 -9.45
N PRO A 405 11.62 19.63 -8.89
CA PRO A 405 12.50 20.16 -7.86
C PRO A 405 13.39 21.29 -8.39
N LEU A 406 13.58 22.34 -7.59
CA LEU A 406 14.55 23.41 -7.88
C LEU A 406 15.93 23.08 -7.32
N ALA A 407 15.97 22.24 -6.28
CA ALA A 407 17.15 21.61 -5.70
C ALA A 407 16.84 20.13 -5.37
N ARG A 408 17.84 19.37 -4.92
CA ARG A 408 17.63 18.00 -4.44
C ARG A 408 16.62 18.01 -3.29
N VAL A 409 15.61 17.14 -3.35
CA VAL A 409 14.58 17.04 -2.33
C VAL A 409 15.06 16.16 -1.18
N GLU A 410 15.27 16.77 -0.01
CA GLU A 410 15.73 16.06 1.20
C GLU A 410 14.69 16.03 2.32
N GLU A 411 13.66 16.88 2.24
CA GLU A 411 12.47 16.84 3.10
C GLU A 411 11.20 17.15 2.32
N MET A 412 10.05 16.85 2.93
CA MET A 412 8.72 17.12 2.37
C MET A 412 8.50 16.59 0.94
N PRO A 413 8.93 15.38 0.56
CA PRO A 413 8.78 14.90 -0.81
C PRO A 413 7.32 14.81 -1.26
N LEU A 414 7.13 14.65 -2.57
CA LEU A 414 5.82 14.46 -3.18
C LEU A 414 5.48 12.97 -3.25
N ALA A 415 4.35 12.58 -2.68
CA ALA A 415 3.74 11.26 -2.84
C ALA A 415 2.61 11.32 -3.88
N MET A 416 2.52 10.29 -4.71
CA MET A 416 1.48 10.10 -5.71
C MET A 416 0.74 8.77 -5.44
N CYS A 417 -0.58 8.84 -5.41
CA CYS A 417 -1.43 7.67 -5.29
C CYS A 417 -1.56 7.00 -6.65
N ASP A 418 -1.27 5.69 -6.72
CA ASP A 418 -1.47 4.89 -7.91
C ASP A 418 -2.96 4.77 -8.21
N VAL A 419 -3.39 5.34 -9.34
CA VAL A 419 -4.80 5.36 -9.75
C VAL A 419 -5.41 3.97 -9.86
N THR A 420 -4.60 2.92 -10.10
CA THR A 420 -5.09 1.53 -10.15
C THR A 420 -5.55 0.99 -8.79
N THR A 421 -5.28 1.74 -7.72
CA THR A 421 -5.62 1.36 -6.33
C THR A 421 -6.50 2.39 -5.62
N SER A 422 -6.81 3.51 -6.26
CA SER A 422 -7.69 4.55 -5.72
C SER A 422 -8.99 4.62 -6.53
N PRO A 423 -10.03 3.90 -6.12
CA PRO A 423 -11.25 3.80 -6.91
C PRO A 423 -12.02 5.14 -6.89
N PRO A 424 -12.84 5.44 -7.92
CA PRO A 424 -13.49 6.75 -8.07
C PRO A 424 -14.34 7.18 -6.87
N GLU A 425 -14.93 6.23 -6.15
CA GLU A 425 -15.72 6.47 -4.94
C GLU A 425 -14.91 7.06 -3.78
N ASP A 426 -13.57 6.96 -3.79
CA ASP A 426 -12.74 7.59 -2.77
C ASP A 426 -12.54 9.08 -3.01
N TYR A 427 -12.92 9.60 -4.18
CA TYR A 427 -12.82 11.02 -4.53
C TYR A 427 -14.15 11.74 -4.32
N PHE A 428 -14.10 12.89 -3.63
CA PHE A 428 -15.26 13.75 -3.45
C PHE A 428 -14.87 15.22 -3.43
N LYS A 429 -15.85 16.09 -3.70
CA LYS A 429 -15.60 17.51 -3.98
C LYS A 429 -15.20 18.27 -2.72
N LEU A 430 -14.12 19.04 -2.84
CA LEU A 430 -13.77 20.16 -1.98
C LEU A 430 -14.13 21.47 -2.68
N PHE A 431 -14.94 22.31 -2.04
CA PHE A 431 -15.29 23.63 -2.53
C PHE A 431 -14.31 24.69 -2.00
N LEU A 432 -13.61 25.35 -2.91
CA LEU A 432 -12.70 26.45 -2.64
C LEU A 432 -13.47 27.78 -2.73
N ARG A 433 -13.81 28.38 -1.61
CA ARG A 433 -14.63 29.59 -1.54
C ARG A 433 -13.78 30.86 -1.57
N TYR A 434 -13.86 31.59 -2.66
CA TYR A 434 -13.33 32.95 -2.82
C TYR A 434 -14.48 33.95 -2.77
N ARG A 435 -14.19 35.25 -2.55
CA ARG A 435 -15.23 36.28 -2.43
C ARG A 435 -16.18 36.33 -3.62
N GLU A 436 -15.65 36.15 -4.83
CA GLU A 436 -16.39 36.34 -6.08
C GLU A 436 -16.58 35.05 -6.89
N ARG A 437 -16.03 33.92 -6.42
CA ARG A 437 -16.11 32.65 -7.15
C ARG A 437 -15.95 31.43 -6.23
N THR A 438 -16.46 30.30 -6.68
CA THR A 438 -16.19 28.99 -6.08
C THR A 438 -15.33 28.17 -7.04
N GLY A 439 -14.20 27.67 -6.57
CA GLY A 439 -13.42 26.62 -7.23
C GLY A 439 -13.77 25.24 -6.70
N GLU A 440 -13.37 24.19 -7.42
CA GLU A 440 -13.53 22.81 -6.95
C GLU A 440 -12.28 21.99 -7.23
N ASN A 441 -11.85 21.25 -6.20
CA ASN A 441 -10.84 20.20 -6.28
C ASN A 441 -11.49 18.88 -5.82
N TYR A 442 -10.83 17.75 -6.08
CA TYR A 442 -11.13 16.53 -5.34
C TYR A 442 -10.26 16.44 -4.09
N VAL A 443 -10.85 16.01 -2.98
CA VAL A 443 -10.15 15.41 -1.85
C VAL A 443 -10.45 13.92 -1.83
N MET A 444 -9.62 13.16 -1.11
CA MET A 444 -9.81 11.72 -0.98
C MET A 444 -10.17 11.33 0.45
N ARG A 445 -10.99 10.29 0.58
CA ARG A 445 -11.18 9.51 1.81
C ARG A 445 -10.43 8.19 1.67
N GLN A 446 -10.28 7.48 2.78
CA GLN A 446 -9.78 6.11 2.77
C GLN A 446 -10.90 5.18 3.26
N THR A 447 -11.63 4.56 2.33
CA THR A 447 -12.72 3.64 2.67
C THR A 447 -12.22 2.35 3.29
N THR A 448 -11.12 1.81 2.78
CA THR A 448 -10.44 0.62 3.32
C THR A 448 -9.02 0.99 3.78
N PRO A 449 -8.64 0.72 5.04
CA PRO A 449 -7.28 0.99 5.51
C PRO A 449 -6.21 0.33 4.62
N ASN A 450 -5.19 1.11 4.26
CA ASN A 450 -4.07 0.72 3.39
C ASN A 450 -4.43 0.23 1.97
N SER A 451 -5.62 0.56 1.45
CA SER A 451 -6.02 0.25 0.06
C SER A 451 -5.23 1.02 -1.00
N HIS A 452 -4.96 2.30 -0.75
CA HIS A 452 -4.19 3.16 -1.65
C HIS A 452 -2.69 2.82 -1.64
N LYS A 453 -2.12 2.55 -2.82
CA LYS A 453 -0.66 2.46 -2.99
C LYS A 453 -0.08 3.83 -3.30
N TRP A 454 0.84 4.26 -2.44
CA TRP A 454 1.53 5.55 -2.59
C TRP A 454 2.96 5.36 -3.03
N TRP A 455 3.39 6.19 -3.96
CA TRP A 455 4.74 6.19 -4.51
C TRP A 455 5.40 7.54 -4.31
N TYR A 456 6.70 7.53 -4.03
CA TYR A 456 7.52 8.73 -4.02
C TYR A 456 8.91 8.43 -4.58
N PHE A 457 9.67 9.48 -4.85
CA PHE A 457 11.03 9.37 -5.40
C PHE A 457 12.01 10.08 -4.44
N PRO A 458 12.58 9.37 -3.45
CA PRO A 458 13.45 9.97 -2.44
C PRO A 458 14.69 10.62 -3.08
N GLY A 459 15.04 11.83 -2.67
CA GLY A 459 16.24 12.48 -3.20
C GLY A 459 16.15 12.87 -4.68
N MET A 460 14.95 13.14 -5.21
CA MET A 460 14.79 13.60 -6.58
C MET A 460 15.55 14.91 -6.82
N ASN A 461 16.29 14.97 -7.93
CA ASN A 461 17.18 16.09 -8.28
C ASN A 461 16.48 17.08 -9.22
N SER A 462 17.07 18.26 -9.36
CA SER A 462 16.52 19.35 -10.17
C SER A 462 16.59 19.13 -11.69
N ASN A 463 17.14 18.02 -12.18
CA ASN A 463 17.11 17.62 -13.59
C ASN A 463 15.99 16.61 -13.90
N GLN A 464 15.08 16.36 -12.96
CA GLN A 464 13.99 15.40 -13.09
C GLN A 464 12.64 16.12 -12.94
N VAL A 465 11.58 15.55 -13.51
CA VAL A 465 10.20 16.03 -13.37
C VAL A 465 9.24 14.86 -13.18
N ILE A 466 8.18 15.10 -12.39
CA ILE A 466 7.02 14.23 -12.29
C ILE A 466 5.89 14.88 -13.08
N LEU A 467 5.30 14.13 -13.99
CA LEU A 467 4.10 14.52 -14.69
C LEU A 467 2.89 13.92 -13.97
N LEU A 468 2.06 14.76 -13.38
CA LEU A 468 0.81 14.37 -12.69
C LEU A 468 -0.37 14.63 -13.60
N LYS A 469 -1.18 13.60 -13.89
CA LYS A 469 -2.42 13.77 -14.65
C LYS A 469 -3.56 14.11 -13.70
N THR A 470 -3.98 15.37 -13.71
CA THR A 470 -5.00 15.90 -12.79
C THR A 470 -6.39 15.95 -13.41
N PHE A 471 -6.51 15.77 -14.73
CA PHE A 471 -7.78 15.51 -15.44
C PHE A 471 -7.51 14.87 -16.81
N ASP A 472 -8.43 14.03 -17.29
CA ASP A 472 -8.54 13.62 -18.70
C ASP A 472 -10.02 13.53 -19.07
N SER A 473 -10.38 14.09 -20.22
CA SER A 473 -11.75 14.05 -20.72
C SER A 473 -12.15 12.65 -21.19
N GLU A 474 -11.18 11.81 -21.56
CA GLU A 474 -11.44 10.46 -22.05
C GLU A 474 -11.79 9.50 -20.90
N GLN A 475 -12.74 8.60 -21.12
CA GLN A 475 -13.27 7.66 -20.12
C GLN A 475 -13.12 6.20 -20.55
N ASP A 476 -12.05 5.89 -21.29
CA ASP A 476 -11.80 4.56 -21.88
C ASP A 476 -10.99 3.61 -20.96
N GLY A 477 -10.98 3.90 -19.65
CA GLY A 477 -10.26 3.14 -18.63
C GLY A 477 -8.85 3.66 -18.32
N ARG A 478 -8.35 4.70 -19.02
CA ARG A 478 -7.12 5.39 -18.61
C ARG A 478 -7.31 6.13 -17.29
N ALA A 479 -6.20 6.36 -16.58
CA ALA A 479 -6.16 7.21 -15.42
C ALA A 479 -6.59 8.64 -15.79
N ARG A 480 -7.42 9.24 -14.92
CA ARG A 480 -8.00 10.58 -15.12
C ARG A 480 -7.66 11.55 -14.00
N PHE A 481 -7.60 11.08 -12.76
CA PHE A 481 -7.40 11.90 -11.56
C PHE A 481 -6.37 11.27 -10.65
N VAL A 482 -5.17 11.85 -10.57
CA VAL A 482 -4.13 11.38 -9.63
C VAL A 482 -4.22 12.10 -8.29
N GLY A 483 -4.41 11.32 -7.22
CA GLY A 483 -4.28 11.81 -5.86
C GLY A 483 -2.83 12.06 -5.52
N HIS A 484 -2.50 13.18 -4.89
CA HIS A 484 -1.13 13.50 -4.50
C HIS A 484 -1.07 14.34 -3.21
N SER A 485 0.07 14.29 -2.52
CA SER A 485 0.31 15.05 -1.30
C SER A 485 1.80 15.21 -1.04
N ALA A 486 2.21 16.33 -0.44
CA ALA A 486 3.48 16.37 0.29
C ALA A 486 3.34 15.64 1.63
N PHE A 487 4.42 15.08 2.15
CA PHE A 487 4.40 14.41 3.45
C PHE A 487 5.71 14.55 4.19
N GLU A 488 5.68 14.37 5.51
CA GLU A 488 6.90 14.34 6.32
C GLU A 488 7.58 12.98 6.16
N ASP A 489 8.70 12.95 5.45
CA ASP A 489 9.52 11.75 5.32
C ASP A 489 10.26 11.52 6.65
N PRO A 490 9.97 10.42 7.37
CA PRO A 490 10.61 10.12 8.65
C PRO A 490 12.11 9.84 8.52
N THR A 491 12.61 9.64 7.29
CA THR A 491 14.03 9.42 7.00
C THR A 491 14.79 10.71 6.71
N SER A 492 14.10 11.84 6.58
CA SER A 492 14.73 13.15 6.45
C SER A 492 15.59 13.47 7.67
N LYS A 493 16.80 14.00 7.43
CA LYS A 493 17.66 14.46 8.51
C LYS A 493 17.03 15.65 9.24
N PRO A 494 17.26 15.82 10.55
CA PRO A 494 16.76 16.98 11.29
C PRO A 494 17.20 18.33 10.71
N ASP A 495 18.34 18.38 10.03
CA ASP A 495 18.93 19.56 9.39
C ASP A 495 18.81 19.55 7.85
N ALA A 496 17.92 18.71 7.30
CA ALA A 496 17.71 18.61 5.86
C ALA A 496 17.35 19.98 5.24
N PRO A 497 17.94 20.36 4.09
CA PRO A 497 17.59 21.58 3.39
C PRO A 497 16.11 21.63 3.02
N GLU A 498 15.49 22.79 3.22
CA GLU A 498 14.08 22.98 2.91
C GLU A 498 13.77 22.69 1.43
N ARG A 499 12.65 21.99 1.18
CA ARG A 499 12.21 21.71 -0.19
C ARG A 499 11.89 22.99 -0.95
N GLU A 500 12.57 23.18 -2.08
CA GLU A 500 12.21 24.15 -3.11
C GLU A 500 11.78 23.40 -4.37
N SER A 501 10.53 23.59 -4.80
CA SER A 501 10.00 22.98 -6.03
C SER A 501 9.10 23.95 -6.79
N ILE A 502 8.86 23.69 -8.07
CA ILE A 502 7.88 24.40 -8.89
C ILE A 502 6.87 23.41 -9.45
N GLU A 503 5.61 23.82 -9.45
CA GLU A 503 4.49 23.10 -10.05
C GLU A 503 3.94 23.95 -11.19
N ILE A 504 4.08 23.49 -12.42
CA ILE A 504 3.60 24.19 -13.62
C ILE A 504 2.30 23.52 -14.07
N ARG A 505 1.19 24.26 -14.09
CA ARG A 505 -0.11 23.72 -14.50
C ARG A 505 -0.37 23.96 -15.96
N THR A 506 -0.78 22.88 -16.63
CA THR A 506 -0.90 22.87 -18.08
C THR A 506 -2.19 22.19 -18.53
N ILE A 507 -2.68 22.61 -19.69
CA ILE A 507 -3.74 21.96 -20.43
C ILE A 507 -3.13 21.48 -21.75
N VAL A 508 -3.38 20.23 -22.11
CA VAL A 508 -2.93 19.65 -23.37
C VAL A 508 -4.13 19.24 -24.21
N PHE A 509 -4.06 19.51 -25.51
CA PHE A 509 -5.10 19.25 -26.49
C PHE A 509 -4.54 18.34 -27.59
N PHE A 510 -5.28 17.27 -27.93
CA PHE A 510 -4.83 16.21 -28.83
C PHE A 510 -5.39 16.33 -30.25
#